data_AF-X1T3P0-F1
#
_entry.id   AF-X1T3P0-F1
#
_cell.length_a   1.000
_cell.length_b   1.000
_cell.length_c   1.000
_cell.angle_alpha   90.00
_cell.angle_beta   90.00
_cell.angle_gamma   90.00
#
_symmetry.space_group_name_H-M   'P 1'
#
loop_
_entity.id
_entity.type
_entity.pdbx_description
1 polymer ?
#
loop_
_entity_poly.entity_id
_entity_poly.type
_entity_poly.pdbx_seq_one_letter_code
_entity_poly.pdbx_strand_id
1 'polypeptide(L)'
;LLVAVFANAGAAERQANPTIHDYLLTFIIAVAIFSVFGLAIPHAWAKYAGEKILSRTYKLLMLLAVTASPILYVRKFTDGFVRRLAGIVETTPQEQQEEKQEEFLNGLEQRRIEGVVDEEEQEMIENVLELSETTADEIMTPRTDIVAVEVNSDLQKILQTINNAGHTRVPVYEENIDNILGFDQFFKL
;
A
#
# COMPACT_ATOMS: atom_id res chain seq x y z
N LEU A 1 -13.15 -43.16 -9.78
CA LEU A 1 -13.07 -43.02 -8.31
C LEU A 1 -14.29 -42.30 -7.72
N LEU A 2 -14.61 -41.06 -8.12
CA LEU A 2 -15.83 -40.34 -7.66
C LEU A 2 -17.15 -41.08 -7.95
N VAL A 3 -17.34 -41.58 -9.17
CA VAL A 3 -18.53 -42.40 -9.52
C VAL A 3 -18.55 -43.72 -8.78
N ALA A 4 -17.38 -44.30 -8.45
CA ALA A 4 -17.29 -45.54 -7.70
C ALA A 4 -17.64 -45.35 -6.21
N VAL A 5 -17.30 -44.20 -5.61
CA VAL A 5 -17.71 -43.85 -4.24
C VAL A 5 -19.21 -43.57 -4.17
N PHE A 6 -19.76 -42.81 -5.12
CA PHE A 6 -21.22 -42.57 -5.19
C PHE A 6 -22.01 -43.85 -5.51
N ALA A 7 -21.50 -44.72 -6.38
CA ALA A 7 -22.14 -45.99 -6.70
C ALA A 7 -22.05 -47.03 -5.57
N ASN A 8 -20.92 -47.10 -4.83
CA ASN A 8 -20.82 -47.97 -3.65
C ASN A 8 -21.64 -47.44 -2.47
N ALA A 9 -21.71 -46.11 -2.28
CA ALA A 9 -22.56 -45.50 -1.27
C ALA A 9 -24.06 -45.81 -1.55
N GLY A 10 -24.49 -45.66 -2.80
CA GLY A 10 -25.87 -45.99 -3.20
C GLY A 10 -26.20 -47.49 -3.22
N ALA A 11 -25.20 -48.37 -3.31
CA ALA A 11 -25.41 -49.82 -3.27
C ALA A 11 -25.53 -50.37 -1.83
N ALA A 12 -24.86 -49.74 -0.86
CA ALA A 12 -24.95 -50.11 0.56
C ALA A 12 -26.23 -49.58 1.24
N GLU A 13 -26.86 -48.54 0.68
CA GLU A 13 -28.02 -47.85 1.25
C GLU A 13 -29.36 -48.60 1.13
N ARG A 14 -29.42 -49.74 0.40
CA ARG A 14 -30.69 -50.45 0.21
C ARG A 14 -31.21 -51.20 1.45
N GLN A 15 -30.47 -51.26 2.56
CA GLN A 15 -30.92 -52.03 3.74
C GLN A 15 -30.56 -51.48 5.14
N ALA A 16 -29.96 -50.30 5.30
CA ALA A 16 -29.67 -49.77 6.64
C ALA A 16 -30.09 -48.30 6.78
N ASN A 17 -30.81 -48.01 7.86
CA ASN A 17 -31.20 -46.67 8.29
C ASN A 17 -29.96 -45.75 8.30
N PRO A 18 -29.93 -44.63 7.54
CA PRO A 18 -28.72 -43.82 7.42
C PRO A 18 -28.33 -43.27 8.78
N THR A 19 -27.14 -43.64 9.24
CA THR A 19 -26.61 -43.19 10.53
C THR A 19 -26.11 -41.75 10.42
N ILE A 20 -26.07 -41.02 11.54
CA ILE A 20 -25.63 -39.60 11.59
C ILE A 20 -24.25 -39.39 10.94
N HIS A 21 -23.40 -40.42 10.94
CA HIS A 21 -22.09 -40.41 10.30
C HIS A 21 -22.14 -40.26 8.76
N ASP A 22 -23.15 -40.80 8.09
CA ASP A 22 -23.29 -40.71 6.63
C ASP A 22 -23.66 -39.29 6.18
N TYR A 23 -24.50 -38.60 6.97
CA TYR A 23 -24.81 -37.18 6.77
C TYR A 23 -23.60 -36.27 7.03
N LEU A 24 -22.78 -36.58 8.04
CA LEU A 24 -21.53 -35.84 8.29
C LEU A 24 -20.53 -36.00 7.13
N LEU A 25 -20.39 -37.22 6.60
CA LEU A 25 -19.51 -37.48 5.45
C LEU A 25 -19.99 -36.75 4.18
N THR A 26 -21.28 -36.84 3.86
CA THR A 26 -21.85 -36.13 2.71
C THR A 26 -21.73 -34.61 2.86
N PHE A 27 -21.93 -34.07 4.07
CA PHE A 27 -21.73 -32.64 4.35
C PHE A 27 -20.27 -32.20 4.16
N ILE A 28 -19.30 -32.94 4.70
CA ILE A 28 -17.87 -32.61 4.56
C ILE A 28 -17.45 -32.66 3.07
N ILE A 29 -17.91 -33.68 2.34
CA ILE A 29 -17.61 -33.81 0.91
C ILE A 29 -18.26 -32.67 0.10
N ALA A 30 -19.51 -32.32 0.40
CA ALA A 30 -20.19 -31.21 -0.25
C ALA A 30 -19.47 -29.87 0.01
N VAL A 31 -19.05 -29.60 1.24
CA VAL A 31 -18.26 -28.41 1.60
C VAL A 31 -16.91 -28.39 0.89
N ALA A 32 -16.21 -29.52 0.83
CA ALA A 32 -14.93 -29.61 0.14
C ALA A 32 -15.07 -29.32 -1.37
N ILE A 33 -16.07 -29.93 -2.01
CA ILE A 33 -16.37 -29.69 -3.43
C ILE A 33 -16.76 -28.22 -3.65
N PHE A 34 -17.70 -27.70 -2.85
CA PHE A 34 -18.14 -26.32 -2.98
C PHE A 34 -17.00 -25.32 -2.75
N SER A 35 -16.10 -25.58 -1.80
CA SER A 35 -14.93 -24.74 -1.55
C SER A 35 -13.98 -24.69 -2.75
N VAL A 36 -13.71 -25.85 -3.37
CA VAL A 36 -12.81 -25.90 -4.54
C VAL A 36 -13.43 -25.19 -5.75
N PHE A 37 -14.69 -25.50 -6.08
CA PHE A 37 -15.33 -24.94 -7.28
C PHE A 37 -15.84 -23.52 -7.09
N GLY A 38 -16.28 -23.16 -5.88
CA GLY A 38 -16.89 -21.86 -5.57
C GLY A 38 -15.89 -20.80 -5.09
N LEU A 39 -14.81 -21.20 -4.42
CA LEU A 39 -13.81 -20.25 -3.92
C LEU A 39 -12.44 -20.42 -4.61
N ALA A 40 -11.87 -21.62 -4.58
CA ALA A 40 -10.47 -21.80 -4.98
C ALA A 40 -10.24 -21.50 -6.47
N ILE A 41 -11.11 -22.03 -7.36
CA ILE A 41 -10.99 -21.80 -8.81
C ILE A 41 -11.22 -20.32 -9.17
N PRO A 42 -12.32 -19.66 -8.73
CA PRO A 42 -12.52 -18.25 -9.01
C PRO A 42 -11.40 -17.37 -8.45
N HIS A 43 -10.90 -17.68 -7.25
CA HIS A 43 -9.80 -16.93 -6.65
C HIS A 43 -8.52 -17.08 -7.47
N ALA A 44 -8.16 -18.28 -7.92
CA ALA A 44 -7.00 -18.51 -8.77
C ALA A 44 -7.13 -17.76 -10.11
N TRP A 45 -8.32 -17.77 -10.71
CA TRP A 45 -8.58 -17.00 -11.94
C TRP A 45 -8.43 -15.50 -11.72
N ALA A 46 -8.94 -14.96 -10.61
CA ALA A 46 -8.76 -13.55 -10.27
C ALA A 46 -7.28 -13.20 -10.07
N LYS A 47 -6.51 -14.05 -9.39
CA LYS A 47 -5.08 -13.81 -9.09
C LYS A 47 -4.19 -13.85 -10.35
N TYR A 48 -4.38 -14.81 -11.25
CA TYR A 48 -3.46 -15.01 -12.38
C TYR A 48 -3.97 -14.48 -13.72
N ALA A 49 -5.29 -14.37 -13.91
CA ALA A 49 -5.89 -13.92 -15.16
C ALA A 49 -6.65 -12.58 -15.03
N GLY A 50 -6.65 -11.97 -13.84
CA GLY A 50 -7.38 -10.75 -13.53
C GLY A 50 -7.11 -9.63 -14.52
N GLU A 51 -5.85 -9.31 -14.83
CA GLU A 51 -5.49 -8.18 -15.69
C GLU A 51 -6.00 -8.32 -17.14
N LYS A 52 -5.87 -9.52 -17.71
CA LYS A 52 -6.33 -9.81 -19.09
C LYS A 52 -7.85 -9.88 -19.18
N ILE A 53 -8.52 -10.40 -18.14
CA ILE A 53 -9.98 -10.45 -18.07
C ILE A 53 -10.55 -9.04 -17.85
N LEU A 54 -9.90 -8.24 -17.00
CA LEU A 54 -10.32 -6.88 -16.66
C LEU A 54 -10.22 -5.94 -17.86
N SER A 55 -9.09 -5.93 -18.57
CA SER A 55 -8.92 -5.09 -19.77
C SER A 55 -9.96 -5.38 -20.85
N ARG A 56 -10.36 -6.65 -21.02
CA ARG A 56 -11.40 -7.04 -21.97
C ARG A 56 -12.81 -6.68 -21.50
N THR A 57 -13.07 -6.83 -20.20
CA THR A 57 -14.41 -6.63 -19.60
C THR A 57 -14.64 -5.19 -19.14
N TYR A 58 -13.62 -4.33 -19.18
CA TYR A 58 -13.65 -2.94 -18.74
C TYR A 58 -14.87 -2.17 -19.28
N LYS A 59 -15.18 -2.31 -20.57
CA LYS A 59 -16.34 -1.61 -21.19
C LYS A 59 -17.66 -2.05 -20.59
N LEU A 60 -17.81 -3.34 -20.29
CA LEU A 60 -19.00 -3.89 -19.65
C LEU A 60 -19.11 -3.42 -18.19
N LEU A 61 -17.99 -3.41 -17.46
CA LEU A 61 -17.91 -2.86 -16.10
C LEU A 61 -18.30 -1.39 -16.06
N MET A 62 -17.80 -0.57 -17.01
CA MET A 62 -18.16 0.85 -17.13
C MET A 62 -19.65 1.04 -17.42
N LEU A 63 -20.23 0.25 -18.33
CA LEU A 63 -21.66 0.33 -18.63
C LEU A 63 -22.52 0.00 -17.40
N LEU A 64 -22.12 -1.03 -16.65
CA LEU A 64 -22.78 -1.40 -15.40
C LEU A 64 -22.58 -0.32 -14.33
N ALA A 65 -21.40 0.24 -14.20
CA ALA A 65 -21.09 1.32 -13.26
C ALA A 65 -21.88 2.60 -13.58
N VAL A 66 -22.04 2.96 -14.86
CA VAL A 66 -22.89 4.08 -15.28
C VAL A 66 -24.35 3.80 -14.95
N THR A 67 -24.82 2.58 -15.18
CA THR A 67 -26.19 2.17 -14.81
C THR A 67 -26.40 2.20 -13.29
N ALA A 68 -25.36 1.86 -12.51
CA ALA A 68 -25.36 1.97 -11.06
C ALA A 68 -25.11 3.39 -10.54
N SER A 69 -24.59 4.31 -11.36
CA SER A 69 -24.33 5.71 -11.01
C SER A 69 -25.50 6.41 -10.29
N PRO A 70 -26.77 6.31 -10.73
CA PRO A 70 -27.90 6.90 -10.01
C PRO A 70 -28.02 6.37 -8.57
N ILE A 71 -27.71 5.10 -8.32
CA ILE A 71 -27.77 4.52 -6.97
C ILE A 71 -26.65 5.08 -6.08
N LEU A 72 -25.47 5.29 -6.65
CA LEU A 72 -24.33 5.87 -5.95
C LEU A 72 -24.59 7.34 -5.59
N TYR A 73 -25.26 8.08 -6.47
CA TYR A 73 -25.65 9.47 -6.20
C TYR A 73 -26.61 9.56 -5.01
N VAL A 74 -27.62 8.69 -4.95
CA VAL A 74 -28.56 8.63 -3.82
C VAL A 74 -27.83 8.32 -2.51
N ARG A 75 -26.88 7.38 -2.50
CA ARG A 75 -26.07 7.12 -1.29
C ARG A 75 -25.26 8.33 -0.85
N LYS A 76 -24.61 9.04 -1.79
CA LYS A 76 -23.86 10.28 -1.48
C LYS A 76 -24.77 11.36 -0.90
N PHE A 77 -25.99 11.47 -1.42
CA PHE A 77 -26.98 12.40 -0.88
C PHE A 77 -27.38 12.03 0.56
N THR A 78 -27.63 10.74 0.83
CA THR A 78 -27.94 10.28 2.19
C THR A 78 -26.76 10.50 3.14
N ASP A 79 -25.54 10.21 2.70
CA ASP A 79 -24.34 10.42 3.52
C ASP A 79 -24.13 11.90 3.88
N GLY A 80 -24.27 12.81 2.91
CA GLY A 80 -24.22 14.24 3.14
C GLY A 80 -25.35 14.74 4.06
N PHE A 81 -26.55 14.18 3.93
CA PHE A 81 -27.69 14.53 4.80
C PHE A 81 -27.47 14.05 6.24
N VAL A 82 -26.98 12.82 6.43
CA VAL A 82 -26.66 12.24 7.74
C VAL A 82 -25.51 13.00 8.39
N ARG A 83 -24.43 13.32 7.65
CA ARG A 83 -23.30 14.12 8.16
C ARG A 83 -23.74 15.50 8.63
N ARG A 84 -24.60 16.18 7.86
CA ARG A 84 -25.19 17.47 8.26
C ARG A 84 -26.05 17.38 9.52
N LEU A 85 -26.84 16.31 9.66
CA LEU A 85 -27.64 16.08 10.88
C LEU A 85 -26.78 15.70 12.09
N ALA A 86 -25.66 15.01 11.87
CA ALA A 86 -24.73 14.60 12.91
C ALA A 86 -23.77 15.73 13.35
N GLY A 87 -23.81 16.90 12.71
CA GLY A 87 -22.95 18.04 13.06
C GLY A 87 -21.46 17.82 12.76
N ILE A 88 -21.14 16.83 11.92
CA ILE A 88 -19.77 16.52 11.55
C ILE A 88 -19.34 17.56 10.51
N VAL A 89 -18.31 18.35 10.84
CA VAL A 89 -17.70 19.31 9.91
C VAL A 89 -17.23 18.53 8.68
N GLU A 90 -17.42 19.11 7.49
CA GLU A 90 -16.92 18.48 6.26
C GLU A 90 -15.44 18.20 6.43
N THR A 91 -15.06 16.92 6.33
CA THR A 91 -13.64 16.53 6.36
C THR A 91 -12.93 17.40 5.34
N THR A 92 -11.93 18.14 5.82
CA THR A 92 -11.13 19.02 4.99
C THR A 92 -10.47 18.19 3.87
N PRO A 93 -10.12 18.79 2.73
CA PRO A 93 -9.42 18.07 1.66
C PRO A 93 -8.15 17.35 2.17
N GLN A 94 -7.53 17.85 3.24
CA GLN A 94 -6.37 17.26 3.91
C GLN A 94 -6.74 15.98 4.67
N GLU A 95 -7.75 16.02 5.55
CA GLU A 95 -8.20 14.82 6.29
C GLU A 95 -8.67 13.69 5.34
N GLN A 96 -9.31 14.03 4.21
CA GLN A 96 -9.69 13.02 3.21
C GLN A 96 -8.48 12.40 2.49
N GLN A 97 -7.37 13.12 2.41
CA GLN A 97 -6.15 12.63 1.80
C GLN A 97 -5.41 11.70 2.77
N GLU A 98 -5.37 12.07 4.05
CA GLU A 98 -4.84 11.23 5.15
C GLU A 98 -5.62 9.91 5.25
N GLU A 99 -6.95 9.94 5.28
CA GLU A 99 -7.79 8.72 5.32
C GLU A 99 -7.49 7.77 4.14
N LYS A 100 -7.27 8.30 2.93
CA LYS A 100 -6.92 7.49 1.75
C LYS A 100 -5.53 6.90 1.83
N GLN A 101 -4.59 7.64 2.40
CA GLN A 101 -3.22 7.19 2.60
C GLN A 101 -3.19 6.06 3.61
N GLU A 102 -3.92 6.17 4.72
CA GLU A 102 -4.11 5.08 5.68
C GLU A 102 -4.77 3.86 5.04
N GLU A 103 -5.83 4.03 4.25
CA GLU A 103 -6.47 2.91 3.52
C GLU A 103 -5.49 2.23 2.55
N PHE A 104 -4.64 3.00 1.89
CA PHE A 104 -3.60 2.49 1.00
C PHE A 104 -2.54 1.69 1.78
N LEU A 105 -2.03 2.20 2.89
CA LEU A 105 -1.05 1.53 3.75
C LEU A 105 -1.60 0.21 4.31
N ASN A 106 -2.85 0.21 4.80
CA ASN A 106 -3.54 -1.02 5.23
C ASN A 106 -3.64 -2.03 4.07
N GLY A 107 -3.92 -1.55 2.86
CA GLY A 107 -3.96 -2.37 1.65
C GLY A 107 -2.59 -2.93 1.24
N LEU A 108 -1.49 -2.24 1.54
CA LEU A 108 -0.13 -2.74 1.32
C LEU A 108 0.21 -3.85 2.32
N GLU A 109 -0.18 -3.69 3.59
CA GLU A 109 0.05 -4.71 4.61
C GLU A 109 -0.59 -6.05 4.22
N GLN A 110 -1.80 -6.01 3.69
CA GLN A 110 -2.50 -7.18 3.18
C GLN A 110 -1.75 -7.82 1.99
N ARG A 111 -1.17 -7.01 1.09
CA ARG A 111 -0.38 -7.52 -0.05
C ARG A 111 0.94 -8.15 0.38
N ARG A 112 1.57 -7.65 1.45
CA ARG A 112 2.73 -8.29 2.10
C ARG A 112 2.36 -9.69 2.61
N ILE A 113 1.23 -9.83 3.32
CA ILE A 113 0.74 -11.14 3.81
C ILE A 113 0.50 -12.11 2.65
N GLU A 114 0.02 -11.60 1.51
CA GLU A 114 -0.21 -12.39 0.29
C GLU A 114 1.10 -12.73 -0.47
N GLY A 115 2.25 -12.25 0.01
CA GLY A 115 3.58 -12.44 -0.58
C GLY A 115 3.77 -11.71 -1.90
N VAL A 116 3.00 -10.64 -2.14
CA VAL A 116 3.07 -9.84 -3.37
C VAL A 116 4.10 -8.72 -3.26
N VAL A 117 4.35 -8.22 -2.05
CA VAL A 117 5.29 -7.14 -1.72
C VAL A 117 6.21 -7.62 -0.61
N ASP A 118 7.51 -7.33 -0.72
CA ASP A 118 8.49 -7.67 0.31
C ASP A 118 8.52 -6.64 1.47
N GLU A 119 9.13 -6.99 2.60
CA GLU A 119 9.24 -6.09 3.76
C GLU A 119 10.05 -4.83 3.43
N GLU A 120 11.18 -4.98 2.72
CA GLU A 120 12.01 -3.84 2.28
C GLU A 120 11.26 -2.93 1.30
N GLU A 121 10.43 -3.49 0.42
CA GLU A 121 9.60 -2.71 -0.52
C GLU A 121 8.50 -1.94 0.21
N GLN A 122 7.87 -2.55 1.22
CA GLN A 122 6.88 -1.89 2.05
C GLN A 122 7.51 -0.73 2.83
N GLU A 123 8.64 -0.97 3.49
CA GLU A 123 9.37 0.07 4.24
C GLU A 123 9.75 1.24 3.34
N MET A 124 10.19 0.96 2.09
CA MET A 124 10.47 2.00 1.11
C MET A 124 9.23 2.83 0.77
N ILE A 125 8.07 2.20 0.56
CA ILE A 125 6.83 2.91 0.22
C ILE A 125 6.36 3.78 1.40
N GLU A 126 6.42 3.26 2.62
CA GLU A 126 6.11 3.99 3.84
C GLU A 126 7.00 5.22 3.99
N ASN A 127 8.31 5.06 3.84
CA ASN A 127 9.28 6.15 3.90
C ASN A 127 9.05 7.23 2.83
N VAL A 128 8.62 6.86 1.61
CA VAL A 128 8.32 7.83 0.54
C VAL A 128 7.06 8.63 0.84
N LEU A 129 6.05 7.98 1.44
CA LEU A 129 4.82 8.66 1.87
C LEU A 129 5.11 9.63 3.01
N GLU A 130 5.86 9.20 4.03
CA GLU A 130 6.28 10.05 5.14
C GLU A 130 7.10 11.24 4.64
N LEU A 131 8.07 11.01 3.73
CA LEU A 131 8.89 12.08 3.14
C LEU A 131 8.07 13.15 2.41
N SER A 132 6.89 12.81 1.89
CA SER A 132 6.02 13.77 1.21
C SER A 132 5.36 14.77 2.16
N GLU A 133 5.25 14.40 3.44
CA GLU A 133 4.74 15.23 4.53
C GLU A 133 5.88 15.87 5.34
N THR A 134 7.07 15.24 5.33
CA THR A 134 8.26 15.74 6.02
C THR A 134 8.69 17.11 5.50
N THR A 135 8.90 18.04 6.41
CA THR A 135 9.38 19.38 6.09
C THR A 135 10.91 19.44 6.06
N ALA A 136 11.48 20.40 5.34
CA ALA A 136 12.93 20.57 5.27
C ALA A 136 13.56 20.80 6.67
N ASP A 137 12.82 21.38 7.60
CA ASP A 137 13.25 21.62 8.99
C ASP A 137 13.51 20.32 9.75
N GLU A 138 12.75 19.26 9.45
CA GLU A 138 12.81 17.96 10.13
C GLU A 138 14.02 17.11 9.68
N ILE A 139 14.54 17.35 8.47
CA ILE A 139 15.64 16.57 7.87
C ILE A 139 16.92 17.38 7.64
N MET A 140 16.89 18.71 7.79
CA MET A 140 18.08 19.53 7.62
C MET A 140 19.05 19.37 8.79
N THR A 141 20.35 19.53 8.52
CA THR A 141 21.35 19.64 9.58
C THR A 141 21.18 20.99 10.31
N PRO A 142 21.02 21.00 11.64
CA PRO A 142 20.90 22.24 12.40
C PRO A 142 22.10 23.16 12.16
N ARG A 143 21.87 24.48 12.11
CA ARG A 143 22.90 25.50 11.83
C ARG A 143 24.17 25.34 12.67
N THR A 144 24.02 24.98 13.95
CA THR A 144 25.13 24.83 14.89
C THR A 144 26.09 23.70 14.52
N ASP A 145 25.60 22.75 13.74
CA ASP A 145 26.30 21.50 13.44
C ASP A 145 26.81 21.50 11.99
N ILE A 146 26.57 22.59 11.24
CA ILE A 146 27.08 22.76 9.88
C ILE A 146 28.58 23.02 9.92
N VAL A 147 29.34 22.10 9.32
CA VAL A 147 30.75 22.34 9.00
C VAL A 147 30.81 23.23 7.75
N ALA A 148 31.28 24.46 7.88
CA ALA A 148 31.42 25.42 6.79
C ALA A 148 32.82 26.05 6.77
N VAL A 149 33.23 26.58 5.61
CA VAL A 149 34.55 27.17 5.40
C VAL A 149 34.42 28.65 5.04
N GLU A 150 35.27 29.49 5.62
CA GLU A 150 35.31 30.91 5.28
C GLU A 150 36.10 31.16 3.99
N VAL A 151 35.59 32.01 3.08
CA VAL A 151 36.21 32.32 1.78
C VAL A 151 37.64 32.86 1.89
N ASN A 152 37.97 33.53 3.00
CA ASN A 152 39.27 34.14 3.24
C ASN A 152 40.24 33.24 4.03
N SER A 153 39.85 31.99 4.32
CA SER A 153 40.71 31.05 5.05
C SER A 153 41.88 30.53 4.20
N ASP A 154 43.01 30.26 4.86
CA ASP A 154 44.18 29.69 4.19
C ASP A 154 43.87 28.28 3.64
N LEU A 155 44.36 28.00 2.43
CA LEU A 155 44.07 26.76 1.70
C LEU A 155 44.44 25.51 2.53
N GLN A 156 45.53 25.56 3.31
CA GLN A 156 45.90 24.42 4.15
C GLN A 156 44.89 24.15 5.27
N LYS A 157 44.33 25.20 5.88
CA LYS A 157 43.27 25.07 6.89
C LYS A 157 41.98 24.54 6.27
N ILE A 158 41.63 25.00 5.07
CA ILE A 158 40.47 24.49 4.33
C ILE A 158 40.59 22.99 4.08
N LEU A 159 41.74 22.55 3.55
CA LEU A 159 42.02 21.13 3.29
C LEU A 159 42.00 20.28 4.57
N GLN A 160 42.52 20.80 5.69
CA GLN A 160 42.43 20.11 6.98
C GLN A 160 40.99 19.96 7.47
N THR A 161 40.18 21.03 7.39
CA THR A 161 38.78 21.00 7.82
C THR A 161 37.96 20.02 6.98
N ILE A 162 38.13 20.02 5.65
CA ILE A 162 37.43 19.12 4.74
C ILE A 162 37.83 17.66 5.00
N ASN A 163 39.12 17.38 5.16
CA ASN A 163 39.62 16.02 5.38
C ASN A 163 39.19 15.46 6.75
N ASN A 164 39.07 16.32 7.77
CA ASN A 164 38.57 15.94 9.08
C ASN A 164 37.05 15.73 9.12
N ALA A 165 36.30 16.49 8.32
CA ALA A 165 34.84 16.41 8.28
C ALA A 165 34.32 15.27 7.39
N GLY A 166 35.07 14.88 6.35
CA GLY A 166 34.71 13.76 5.47
C GLY A 166 33.52 14.03 4.55
N HIS A 167 33.10 15.28 4.39
CA HIS A 167 31.97 15.67 3.55
C HIS A 167 32.39 15.97 2.11
N THR A 168 31.57 15.54 1.14
CA THR A 168 31.82 15.77 -0.31
C THR A 168 31.53 17.21 -0.75
N ARG A 169 30.64 17.90 -0.04
CA ARG A 169 30.26 19.30 -0.29
C ARG A 169 30.27 20.05 1.02
N VAL A 170 30.94 21.20 1.03
CA VAL A 170 31.06 22.04 2.21
C VAL A 170 30.61 23.45 1.81
N PRO A 171 29.68 24.09 2.56
CA PRO A 171 29.27 25.47 2.31
C PRO A 171 30.46 26.42 2.51
N VAL A 172 30.61 27.37 1.58
CA VAL A 172 31.58 28.46 1.69
C VAL A 172 30.83 29.74 2.05
N TYR A 173 31.22 30.36 3.17
CA TYR A 173 30.59 31.58 3.66
C TYR A 173 31.58 32.76 3.69
N GLU A 174 31.03 33.97 3.73
CA GLU A 174 31.79 35.21 3.86
C GLU A 174 31.25 36.03 5.03
N GLU A 175 32.14 36.44 5.93
CA GLU A 175 31.89 37.17 7.19
C GLU A 175 31.02 36.44 8.22
N ASN A 176 29.89 35.85 7.82
CA ASN A 176 28.96 35.12 8.66
C ASN A 176 28.42 33.89 7.91
N ILE A 177 28.16 32.79 8.64
CA ILE A 177 27.58 31.55 8.12
C ILE A 177 26.19 31.75 7.48
N ASP A 178 25.53 32.88 7.77
CA ASP A 178 24.27 33.28 7.14
C ASP A 178 24.45 33.75 5.69
N ASN A 179 25.68 34.11 5.29
CA ASN A 179 26.03 34.58 3.95
C ASN A 179 26.81 33.50 3.20
N ILE A 180 26.09 32.50 2.67
CA ILE A 180 26.66 31.42 1.87
C ILE A 180 26.87 31.90 0.43
N LEU A 181 28.13 31.97 0.00
CA LEU A 181 28.52 32.34 -1.36
C LEU A 181 28.35 31.17 -2.35
N GLY A 182 28.48 29.93 -1.87
CA GLY A 182 28.31 28.74 -2.69
C GLY A 182 28.71 27.44 -1.97
N PHE A 183 28.72 26.35 -2.72
CA PHE A 183 29.20 25.05 -2.24
C PHE A 183 30.50 24.71 -2.96
N ASP A 184 31.54 24.36 -2.19
CA ASP A 184 32.76 23.82 -2.79
C ASP A 184 32.57 22.33 -3.10
N GLN A 185 32.96 21.92 -4.31
CA GLN A 185 32.92 20.53 -4.76
C GLN A 185 34.36 20.03 -4.87
N PHE A 186 34.81 19.34 -3.82
CA PHE A 186 36.19 18.89 -3.65
C PHE A 186 36.69 17.92 -4.75
N PHE A 187 35.78 17.31 -5.54
CA PHE A 187 36.11 16.30 -6.56
C PHE A 187 36.67 16.86 -7.89
N LYS A 188 37.26 18.06 -7.91
CA LYS A 188 37.80 18.69 -9.14
C LYS A 188 39.29 19.06 -9.11
N LEU A 189 40.06 18.52 -8.17
CA LEU A 189 41.53 18.61 -8.16
C LEU A 189 42.19 17.28 -8.56
#